data_AF-A0AAX0I4V1-F1
#
_entry.id   AF-A0AAX0I4V1-F1
#
_cell.length_a   1.000
_cell.length_b   1.000
_cell.length_c   1.000
_cell.angle_alpha   90.00
_cell.angle_beta   90.00
_cell.angle_gamma   90.00
#
_symmetry.space_group_name_H-M   'P 1'
#
loop_
_entity.id
_entity.type
_entity.pdbx_description
1 polymer ?
#
loop_
_entity_poly.entity_id
_entity_poly.type
_entity_poly.pdbx_seq_one_letter_code
_entity_poly.pdbx_strand_id
1 'polypeptide(L)'
;MHPVFATATLVLLGATLSAFAADRSPMKSGHATELHRETSAAGESLDAFVVRIAPRARAASVSTRSVVCGEIMGSGPYTLALKTDGRQDWCEVPKTAAPYLLVNGIAKDAREDHIPAIYYRRPGYLITPWSIKFQDRSSVRKIAEGGR
;
A
#
# COMPACT_ATOMS: atom_id res chain seq x y z
N MET A 1 83.58 -3.12 -28.00
CA MET A 1 83.21 -2.75 -26.61
C MET A 1 81.75 -2.38 -26.63
N HIS A 2 80.91 -3.19 -25.99
CA HIS A 2 79.45 -3.02 -25.99
C HIS A 2 79.03 -1.92 -25.00
N PRO A 3 78.10 -1.02 -25.36
CA PRO A 3 77.36 -0.24 -24.38
C PRO A 3 76.10 -1.01 -23.94
N VAL A 4 75.80 -0.87 -22.65
CA VAL A 4 74.61 -1.38 -21.95
C VAL A 4 73.55 -0.29 -21.95
N PHE A 5 72.29 -0.61 -22.27
CA PHE A 5 71.08 0.10 -21.79
C PHE A 5 69.92 -0.91 -21.80
N ALA A 6 69.43 -1.34 -20.63
CA ALA A 6 68.42 -0.71 -19.79
C ALA A 6 66.96 -1.09 -20.17
N THR A 7 66.36 -1.82 -19.24
CA THR A 7 64.96 -2.21 -19.00
C THR A 7 63.84 -1.30 -19.51
N ALA A 8 62.75 -1.93 -20.00
CA ALA A 8 61.37 -1.59 -19.64
C ALA A 8 60.39 -2.69 -20.12
N THR A 9 59.84 -3.48 -19.19
CA THR A 9 58.71 -4.39 -19.45
C THR A 9 57.40 -3.61 -19.34
N LEU A 10 56.68 -3.51 -20.47
CA LEU A 10 55.33 -2.95 -20.52
C LEU A 10 54.31 -4.10 -20.41
N VAL A 11 53.62 -4.20 -19.28
CA VAL A 11 52.46 -5.10 -19.13
C VAL A 11 51.20 -4.24 -19.31
N LEU A 12 50.50 -4.38 -20.44
CA LEU A 12 49.16 -3.83 -20.61
C LEU A 12 48.14 -4.82 -20.04
N LEU A 13 47.54 -4.48 -18.90
CA LEU A 13 46.35 -5.16 -18.39
C LEU A 13 45.13 -4.79 -19.24
N GLY A 14 44.45 -5.81 -19.76
CA GLY A 14 43.16 -5.69 -20.41
C GLY A 14 42.06 -5.30 -19.40
N ALA A 15 41.36 -4.21 -19.69
CA ALA A 15 40.10 -3.88 -19.03
C ALA A 15 38.96 -4.31 -19.96
N THR A 16 38.44 -5.52 -19.75
CA THR A 16 37.14 -5.92 -20.32
C THR A 16 36.07 -5.12 -19.59
N LEU A 17 35.50 -4.12 -20.26
CA LEU A 17 34.29 -3.42 -19.82
C LEU A 17 33.13 -4.43 -19.80
N SER A 18 32.78 -4.91 -18.61
CA SER A 18 31.50 -5.57 -18.38
C SER A 18 30.39 -4.56 -18.62
N ALA A 19 29.80 -4.57 -19.81
CA ALA A 19 28.54 -3.90 -20.07
C ALA A 19 27.47 -4.61 -19.23
N PHE A 20 27.16 -4.06 -18.06
CA PHE A 20 25.94 -4.40 -17.36
C PHE A 20 24.79 -3.98 -18.26
N ALA A 21 24.24 -4.94 -19.01
CA ALA A 21 22.87 -4.85 -19.47
C ALA A 21 22.04 -4.60 -18.21
N ALA A 22 21.57 -3.37 -18.05
CA ALA A 22 20.55 -3.05 -17.08
C ALA A 22 19.30 -3.80 -17.54
N ASP A 23 19.20 -5.07 -17.14
CA ASP A 23 17.94 -5.77 -17.06
C ASP A 23 17.05 -4.82 -16.27
N ARG A 24 16.13 -4.15 -16.97
CA ARG A 24 14.97 -3.55 -16.33
C ARG A 24 14.19 -4.73 -15.79
N SER A 25 14.61 -5.17 -14.61
CA SER A 25 13.90 -6.13 -13.79
C SER A 25 12.46 -5.63 -13.77
N PRO A 26 11.46 -6.45 -14.13
CA PRO A 26 10.08 -6.10 -13.86
C PRO A 26 10.05 -5.76 -12.38
N MET A 27 9.62 -4.54 -12.04
CA MET A 27 9.46 -4.08 -10.66
C MET A 27 8.80 -5.21 -9.89
N LYS A 28 9.57 -5.90 -9.04
CA LYS A 28 9.03 -6.78 -8.02
C LYS A 28 8.21 -5.83 -7.16
N SER A 29 6.88 -5.93 -7.25
CA SER A 29 5.96 -5.30 -6.32
C SER A 29 6.56 -5.46 -4.92
N GLY A 30 6.87 -4.34 -4.27
CA GLY A 30 7.44 -4.36 -2.93
C GLY A 30 6.63 -5.32 -2.07
N HIS A 31 7.30 -6.22 -1.36
CA HIS A 31 6.64 -7.30 -0.62
C HIS A 31 5.55 -6.71 0.28
N ALA A 32 4.29 -6.97 -0.07
CA ALA A 32 3.15 -6.60 0.74
C ALA A 32 3.37 -7.13 2.16
N THR A 33 3.40 -6.22 3.12
CA THR A 33 3.54 -6.58 4.54
C THR A 33 2.15 -6.65 5.15
N GLU A 34 1.72 -7.85 5.55
CA GLU A 34 0.51 -8.00 6.38
C GLU A 34 0.78 -7.40 7.76
N LEU A 35 -0.14 -6.55 8.23
CA LEU A 35 -0.02 -5.82 9.49
C LEU A 35 -0.86 -6.48 10.58
N HIS A 36 -2.12 -6.80 10.27
CA HIS A 36 -3.03 -7.48 11.20
C HIS A 36 -4.29 -8.01 10.48
N ARG A 37 -5.03 -8.90 11.14
CA ARG A 37 -6.30 -9.45 10.67
C ARG A 37 -7.44 -9.13 11.63
N GLU A 38 -8.56 -8.70 11.07
CA GLU A 38 -9.79 -8.39 11.79
C GLU A 38 -10.92 -9.29 11.31
N THR A 39 -11.77 -9.70 12.25
CA THR A 39 -13.02 -10.43 11.98
C THR A 39 -14.17 -9.68 12.62
N SER A 40 -15.31 -9.62 11.93
CA SER A 40 -16.51 -9.00 12.47
C SER A 40 -17.17 -9.88 13.53
N ALA A 41 -17.89 -9.27 14.45
CA ALA A 41 -18.81 -10.02 15.31
C ALA A 41 -19.99 -10.55 14.48
N ALA A 42 -20.69 -11.56 15.01
CA ALA A 42 -21.91 -12.06 14.41
C ALA A 42 -22.98 -10.95 14.39
N GLY A 43 -23.63 -10.77 13.24
CA GLY A 43 -24.66 -9.73 13.05
C GLY A 43 -24.12 -8.29 12.98
N GLU A 44 -22.80 -8.08 13.09
CA GLU A 44 -22.19 -6.77 12.91
C GLU A 44 -22.39 -6.31 11.46
N SER A 45 -22.89 -5.08 11.26
CA SER A 45 -22.99 -4.50 9.91
C SER A 45 -21.61 -4.17 9.36
N LEU A 46 -21.48 -4.09 8.03
CA LEU A 46 -20.20 -3.77 7.41
C LEU A 46 -19.68 -2.39 7.83
N ASP A 47 -20.57 -1.39 7.92
CA ASP A 47 -20.21 -0.05 8.40
C ASP A 47 -19.73 -0.09 9.86
N ALA A 48 -20.43 -0.81 10.74
CA ALA A 48 -20.05 -0.94 12.15
C ALA A 48 -18.69 -1.64 12.30
N PHE A 49 -18.45 -2.68 11.52
CA PHE A 49 -17.16 -3.36 11.43
C PHE A 49 -16.04 -2.38 11.07
N VAL A 50 -16.21 -1.59 10.01
CA VAL A 50 -15.22 -0.61 9.56
C VAL A 50 -14.97 0.49 10.59
N VAL A 51 -16.03 1.03 11.19
CA VAL A 51 -15.93 2.05 12.26
C VAL A 51 -15.14 1.51 13.44
N ARG A 52 -15.42 0.28 13.87
CA ARG A 52 -14.74 -0.36 15.01
C ARG A 52 -13.24 -0.53 14.79
N ILE A 53 -12.83 -0.94 13.59
CA ILE A 53 -11.41 -1.20 13.29
C ILE A 53 -10.63 0.08 12.94
N ALA A 54 -11.32 1.20 12.65
CA ALA A 54 -10.71 2.41 12.14
C ALA A 54 -9.58 2.99 13.03
N PRO A 55 -9.71 3.06 14.36
CA PRO A 55 -8.62 3.54 15.22
C PRO A 55 -7.34 2.72 15.06
N ARG A 56 -7.46 1.38 15.03
CA ARG A 56 -6.32 0.47 14.88
C ARG A 56 -5.73 0.54 13.47
N ALA A 57 -6.57 0.58 12.44
CA ALA A 57 -6.12 0.68 11.07
C ALA A 57 -5.38 2.00 10.81
N ARG A 58 -5.86 3.13 11.36
CA ARG A 58 -5.14 4.41 11.33
C ARG A 58 -3.80 4.36 12.06
N ALA A 59 -3.77 3.76 13.25
CA ALA A 59 -2.54 3.60 14.00
C ALA A 59 -1.49 2.80 13.20
N ALA A 60 -1.91 1.76 12.48
CA ALA A 60 -1.05 0.98 11.60
C ALA A 60 -0.51 1.81 10.41
N SER A 61 -1.35 2.64 9.79
CA SER A 61 -0.90 3.56 8.73
C SER A 61 0.10 4.60 9.23
N VAL A 62 -0.12 5.15 10.43
CA VAL A 62 0.81 6.11 11.06
C VAL A 62 2.14 5.44 11.44
N SER A 63 2.11 4.25 12.04
CA SER A 63 3.32 3.55 12.49
C SER A 63 4.21 3.13 11.32
N THR A 64 3.60 2.68 10.22
CA THR A 64 4.29 2.31 8.98
C THR A 64 4.61 3.50 8.08
N ARG A 65 4.14 4.70 8.44
CA ARG A 65 4.26 5.94 7.63
C ARG A 65 3.86 5.72 6.17
N SER A 66 2.80 4.93 5.95
CA SER A 66 2.38 4.45 4.63
C SER A 66 0.85 4.31 4.58
N VAL A 67 0.29 4.30 3.38
CA VAL A 67 -1.10 3.90 3.16
C VAL A 67 -1.24 2.42 3.47
N VAL A 68 -2.33 2.09 4.15
CA VAL A 68 -2.72 0.73 4.51
C VAL A 68 -3.98 0.36 3.75
N CYS A 69 -4.10 -0.88 3.32
CA CYS A 69 -5.26 -1.35 2.58
C CYS A 69 -5.57 -2.82 2.83
N GLY A 70 -6.74 -3.25 2.38
CA GLY A 70 -7.13 -4.65 2.36
C GLY A 70 -8.44 -4.86 1.64
N GLU A 71 -8.78 -6.13 1.47
CA GLU A 71 -10.06 -6.57 0.92
C GLU A 71 -10.92 -7.14 2.04
N ILE A 72 -12.19 -6.74 2.09
CA ILE A 72 -13.16 -7.23 3.07
C ILE A 72 -13.88 -8.42 2.45
N MET A 73 -13.61 -9.60 3.00
CA MET A 73 -14.17 -10.87 2.54
C MET A 73 -15.39 -11.28 3.37
N GLY A 74 -16.25 -12.09 2.75
CA GLY A 74 -17.45 -12.63 3.37
C GLY A 74 -18.68 -11.73 3.20
N SER A 75 -19.85 -12.31 3.42
CA SER A 75 -21.15 -11.61 3.45
C SER A 75 -21.69 -11.48 4.88
N GLY A 76 -20.80 -11.55 5.87
CA GLY A 76 -21.12 -11.71 7.28
C GLY A 76 -20.92 -13.16 7.76
N PRO A 77 -20.12 -13.39 8.82
CA PRO A 77 -19.14 -12.47 9.41
C PRO A 77 -18.08 -12.05 8.37
N TYR A 78 -17.60 -10.81 8.49
CA TYR A 78 -16.59 -10.26 7.60
C TYR A 78 -15.18 -10.56 8.11
N THR A 79 -14.23 -10.71 7.19
CA THR A 79 -12.81 -10.83 7.51
C THR A 79 -11.99 -9.86 6.67
N LEU A 80 -10.95 -9.27 7.26
CA LEU A 80 -10.06 -8.33 6.61
C LEU A 80 -8.62 -8.58 7.05
N ALA A 81 -7.72 -8.73 6.08
CA ALA A 81 -6.28 -8.66 6.33
C ALA A 81 -5.77 -7.28 5.89
N LEU A 82 -5.31 -6.48 6.85
CA LEU A 82 -4.68 -5.19 6.58
C LEU A 82 -3.24 -5.41 6.14
N LYS A 83 -2.82 -4.73 5.08
CA LYS A 83 -1.45 -4.73 4.59
C LYS A 83 -0.98 -3.32 4.23
N THR A 84 0.32 -3.18 4.01
CA THR A 84 0.91 -2.03 3.32
C THR A 84 1.91 -2.50 2.26
N ASP A 85 2.06 -1.70 1.20
CA ASP A 85 3.11 -1.86 0.19
C ASP A 85 4.29 -0.89 0.44
N GLY A 86 4.30 -0.20 1.59
CA GLY A 86 5.36 0.74 1.99
C GLY A 86 5.31 2.11 1.29
N ARG A 87 4.19 2.44 0.64
CA ARG A 87 3.99 3.68 -0.11
C ARG A 87 3.10 4.67 0.64
N GLN A 88 3.45 5.95 0.58
CA GLN A 88 2.69 7.02 1.24
C GLN A 88 1.43 7.47 0.48
N ASP A 89 1.37 7.17 -0.81
CA ASP A 89 0.31 7.60 -1.72
C ASP A 89 -0.64 6.47 -2.10
N TRP A 90 -0.26 5.22 -1.83
CA TRP A 90 -0.92 4.06 -2.42
C TRP A 90 -0.75 2.77 -1.62
N CYS A 91 -1.75 1.90 -1.71
CA CYS A 91 -1.65 0.49 -1.36
C CYS A 91 -2.56 -0.28 -2.32
N GLU A 92 -2.01 -1.29 -2.99
CA GLU A 92 -2.71 -2.04 -4.04
C GLU A 92 -3.72 -3.00 -3.43
N VAL A 93 -4.99 -2.89 -3.79
CA VAL A 93 -6.01 -3.87 -3.40
C VAL A 93 -6.35 -4.76 -4.61
N PRO A 94 -6.50 -6.09 -4.44
CA PRO A 94 -6.97 -6.98 -5.50
C PRO A 94 -8.22 -6.44 -6.21
N LYS A 95 -8.26 -6.62 -7.54
CA LYS A 95 -9.34 -6.14 -8.42
C LYS A 95 -10.50 -7.14 -8.52
N THR A 96 -11.14 -7.41 -7.39
CA THR A 96 -12.24 -8.36 -7.22
C THR A 96 -13.60 -7.66 -7.10
N ALA A 97 -14.67 -8.41 -6.87
CA ALA A 97 -15.98 -7.84 -6.56
C ALA A 97 -16.14 -7.41 -5.10
N ALA A 98 -15.27 -7.87 -4.18
CA ALA A 98 -15.43 -7.61 -2.76
C ALA A 98 -15.11 -6.14 -2.40
N PRO A 99 -15.70 -5.60 -1.33
CA PRO A 99 -15.40 -4.26 -0.86
C PRO A 99 -13.93 -4.12 -0.47
N TYR A 100 -13.31 -3.00 -0.84
CA TYR A 100 -11.97 -2.68 -0.38
C TYR A 100 -11.99 -1.75 0.83
N LEU A 101 -10.88 -1.72 1.57
CA LEU A 101 -10.59 -0.71 2.57
C LEU A 101 -9.28 -0.01 2.23
N LEU A 102 -9.29 1.31 2.19
CA LEU A 102 -8.11 2.17 2.12
C LEU A 102 -8.00 2.98 3.41
N VAL A 103 -6.78 3.16 3.87
CA VAL A 103 -6.47 3.92 5.09
C VAL A 103 -5.31 4.84 4.80
N ASN A 104 -5.59 6.14 4.76
CA ASN A 104 -4.58 7.18 4.71
C ASN A 104 -4.51 7.86 6.08
N GLY A 105 -3.86 7.19 7.05
CA GLY A 105 -3.70 7.70 8.41
C GLY A 105 -2.69 8.85 8.52
N ILE A 106 -1.86 9.04 7.49
CA ILE A 106 -0.82 10.08 7.40
C ILE A 106 -1.29 11.34 6.66
N ALA A 107 -2.58 11.40 6.30
CA ALA A 107 -3.15 12.53 5.59
C ALA A 107 -2.93 13.85 6.35
N LYS A 108 -2.40 14.85 5.65
CA LYS A 108 -2.04 16.14 6.26
C LYS A 108 -3.24 17.07 6.38
N ASP A 109 -4.20 16.97 5.46
CA ASP A 109 -5.42 17.78 5.46
C ASP A 109 -6.60 17.06 4.79
N ALA A 110 -7.78 17.67 4.88
CA ALA A 110 -9.04 17.07 4.44
C ALA A 110 -9.14 16.86 2.91
N ARG A 111 -8.25 17.44 2.09
CA ARG A 111 -8.25 17.22 0.63
C ARG A 111 -7.81 15.80 0.27
N GLU A 112 -7.05 15.15 1.15
CA GLU A 112 -6.62 13.75 0.98
C GLU A 112 -7.73 12.74 1.35
N ASP A 113 -8.84 13.22 1.90
CA ASP A 113 -10.03 12.41 2.21
C ASP A 113 -10.91 12.21 0.96
N HIS A 114 -10.31 11.83 -0.15
CA HIS A 114 -11.01 11.51 -1.39
C HIS A 114 -10.65 10.09 -1.83
N ILE A 115 -11.63 9.39 -2.39
CA ILE A 115 -11.39 8.05 -2.90
C ILE A 115 -10.73 8.18 -4.28
N PRO A 116 -9.59 7.51 -4.52
CA PRO A 116 -8.91 7.57 -5.80
C PRO A 116 -9.81 7.11 -6.94
N ALA A 117 -9.74 7.79 -8.08
CA ALA A 117 -10.72 7.60 -9.15
C ALA A 117 -10.74 6.18 -9.75
N ILE A 118 -9.61 5.50 -9.69
CA ILE A 118 -9.42 4.11 -10.10
C ILE A 118 -10.26 3.11 -9.29
N TYR A 119 -10.79 3.52 -8.13
CA TYR A 119 -11.68 2.70 -7.33
C TYR A 119 -13.17 3.02 -7.50
N TYR A 120 -13.59 4.12 -8.15
CA TYR A 120 -15.00 4.57 -8.28
C TYR A 120 -16.00 3.52 -8.77
N ARG A 121 -15.54 2.43 -9.42
CA ARG A 121 -16.41 1.37 -9.95
C ARG A 121 -16.62 0.19 -8.98
N ARG A 122 -16.12 0.28 -7.75
CA ARG A 122 -16.19 -0.80 -6.76
C ARG A 122 -16.59 -0.25 -5.39
N PRO A 123 -17.38 -1.02 -4.62
CA PRO A 123 -17.68 -0.63 -3.25
C PRO A 123 -16.40 -0.59 -2.43
N GLY A 124 -16.29 0.38 -1.53
CA GLY A 124 -15.18 0.42 -0.62
C GLY A 124 -15.16 1.61 0.31
N TYR A 125 -14.27 1.51 1.29
CA TYR A 125 -14.15 2.45 2.38
C TYR A 125 -12.82 3.19 2.30
N LEU A 126 -12.84 4.47 2.69
CA LEU A 126 -11.66 5.28 2.94
C LEU A 126 -11.69 5.77 4.38
N ILE A 127 -10.62 5.49 5.12
CA ILE A 127 -10.41 5.97 6.47
C ILE A 127 -9.29 7.01 6.44
N THR A 128 -9.59 8.21 6.93
CA THR A 128 -8.63 9.28 7.17
C THR A 128 -8.72 9.78 8.61
N PRO A 129 -7.82 10.68 9.07
CA PRO A 129 -7.99 11.39 10.33
C PRO A 129 -9.26 12.24 10.43
N TRP A 130 -9.90 12.56 9.29
CA TRP A 130 -11.01 13.51 9.22
C TRP A 130 -12.38 12.84 9.09
N SER A 131 -12.43 11.71 8.40
CA SER A 131 -13.66 10.95 8.23
C SER A 131 -13.43 9.51 7.80
N ILE A 132 -14.51 8.74 7.91
CA ILE A 132 -14.67 7.47 7.21
C ILE A 132 -15.69 7.71 6.09
N LYS A 133 -15.33 7.35 4.87
CA LYS A 133 -16.21 7.41 3.70
C LYS A 133 -16.47 6.01 3.19
N PHE A 134 -17.68 5.80 2.72
CA PHE A 134 -18.04 4.68 1.88
C PHE A 134 -18.39 5.20 0.50
N GLN A 135 -17.96 4.49 -0.52
CA GLN A 135 -18.57 4.63 -1.84
C GLN A 135 -19.10 3.30 -2.31
N ASP A 136 -20.07 3.41 -3.21
CA ASP A 136 -20.41 2.38 -4.17
C ASP A 136 -20.33 2.98 -5.59
N ARG A 137 -20.73 2.20 -6.58
CA ARG A 137 -20.71 2.62 -7.99
C ARG A 137 -21.55 3.88 -8.29
N SER A 138 -22.47 4.23 -7.40
CA SER A 138 -23.51 5.23 -7.63
C SER A 138 -23.40 6.44 -6.69
N SER A 139 -22.78 6.29 -5.53
CA SER A 139 -22.78 7.31 -4.49
C SER A 139 -21.54 7.25 -3.60
N VAL A 140 -21.25 8.38 -2.96
CA VAL A 140 -20.28 8.48 -1.86
C VAL A 140 -21.02 9.05 -0.66
N ARG A 141 -20.84 8.44 0.51
CA ARG A 141 -21.41 8.90 1.79
C ARG A 141 -20.37 8.87 2.89
N LYS A 142 -20.46 9.84 3.81
CA LYS A 142 -19.69 9.82 5.05
C LYS A 142 -20.35 8.84 6.03
N ILE A 143 -19.56 7.98 6.65
CA ILE A 143 -20.01 7.09 7.72
C ILE A 143 -20.00 7.90 9.02
N ALA A 144 -21.13 7.90 9.73
CA ALA A 144 -21.17 8.45 11.07
C ALA A 144 -20.27 7.58 11.95
N GLU A 145 -19.26 8.20 12.57
CA GLU A 145 -18.58 7.56 13.70
C GLU A 145 -19.66 7.32 14.76
N GLY A 146 -19.88 6.05 15.11
CA GLY A 146 -21.02 5.61 15.93
C GLY A 146 -21.31 6.58 17.06
N GLY A 147 -22.54 7.12 17.05
CA GLY A 147 -23.01 8.11 18.00
C GLY A 147 -22.74 7.68 19.44
N ARG A 148 -22.24 8.64 20.21
CA ARG A 148 -22.17 8.57 21.66
C ARG A 148 -23.56 8.67 22.26
#